data_AF-A0AAV9I6D9-F1
#
_entry.id   AF-A0AAV9I6D9-F1
#
_cell.length_a   1.000
_cell.length_b   1.000
_cell.length_c   1.000
_cell.angle_alpha   90.00
_cell.angle_beta   90.00
_cell.angle_gamma   90.00
#
_symmetry.space_group_name_H-M   'P 1'
#
loop_
_entity.id
_entity.type
_entity.pdbx_description
1 polymer ?
#
loop_
_entity_poly.entity_id
_entity_poly.type
_entity_poly.pdbx_seq_one_letter_code
_entity_poly.pdbx_strand_id
1 'polypeptide(L)'
;MHSSPLIKRAAGERYHPESFKQRWEIVKKLGEGGFSKVTIGKRRSEEDSVYSGFGPKGTSVEQGENEVAIKCISKEDMRNGSESEELVAREIQTFVTVGDGFPYIAQLYEVCEDEKFVYLVMEL
;
A
#
# COMPACT_ATOMS: atom_id res chain seq x y z
N MET A 1 -3.34 -4.60 17.10
CA MET A 1 -2.70 -3.85 15.99
C MET A 1 -1.49 -3.08 16.49
N HIS A 2 -0.29 -3.60 16.27
CA HIS A 2 0.93 -2.81 16.41
C HIS A 2 1.12 -2.00 15.13
N SER A 3 0.79 -0.71 15.18
CA SER A 3 1.12 0.25 14.13
C SER A 3 2.54 0.77 14.34
N SER A 4 3.30 0.90 13.25
CA SER A 4 4.62 1.49 13.28
C SER A 4 4.50 3.02 13.30
N PRO A 5 5.05 3.72 14.32
CA PRO A 5 5.01 5.19 14.35
C PRO A 5 5.77 5.83 13.18
N LEU A 6 6.87 5.20 12.71
CA LEU A 6 7.66 5.70 11.60
C LEU A 6 6.93 5.58 10.27
N ILE A 7 6.33 4.41 10.00
CA ILE A 7 5.56 4.15 8.78
C ILE A 7 4.35 5.07 8.73
N LYS A 8 3.63 5.22 9.85
CA LYS A 8 2.49 6.15 9.94
C LYS A 8 2.91 7.59 9.64
N ARG A 9 4.04 8.03 10.19
CA ARG A 9 4.56 9.38 9.95
C ARG A 9 4.96 9.59 8.49
N ALA A 10 5.63 8.60 7.87
CA ALA A 10 6.07 8.68 6.49
C ALA A 10 4.91 8.68 5.48
N ALA A 11 3.88 7.88 5.75
CA ALA A 11 2.70 7.79 4.89
C ALA A 11 1.79 9.03 4.96
N GLY A 12 1.80 9.76 6.09
CA GLY A 12 0.99 10.96 6.27
C GLY A 12 -0.50 10.66 6.08
N GLU A 13 -1.16 11.42 5.21
CA GLU A 13 -2.59 11.26 4.91
C GLU A 13 -2.93 9.95 4.17
N ARG A 14 -1.94 9.28 3.57
CA ARG A 14 -2.12 7.97 2.91
C ARG A 14 -2.16 6.81 3.90
N TYR A 15 -1.86 7.05 5.17
CA TYR A 15 -1.92 6.01 6.18
C TYR A 15 -3.36 5.71 6.57
N HIS A 16 -3.78 4.47 6.40
CA HIS A 16 -5.10 4.01 6.83
C HIS A 16 -4.99 3.04 8.01
N PRO A 17 -5.64 3.34 9.15
CA PRO A 17 -5.59 2.50 10.34
C PRO A 17 -6.52 1.27 10.27
N GLU A 18 -7.40 1.22 9.29
CA GLU A 18 -8.29 0.08 9.04
C GLU A 18 -7.50 -1.16 8.59
N SER A 19 -8.08 -2.34 8.80
CA SER A 19 -7.46 -3.58 8.36
C SER A 19 -7.43 -3.61 6.84
N PHE A 20 -6.24 -3.88 6.27
CA PHE A 20 -6.05 -4.11 4.83
C PHE A 20 -7.13 -5.03 4.24
N LYS A 21 -7.49 -6.10 4.96
CA LYS A 21 -8.47 -7.11 4.51
C LYS A 21 -9.90 -6.60 4.38
N GLN A 22 -10.24 -5.51 5.07
CA GLN A 22 -11.56 -4.87 4.96
C GLN A 22 -11.66 -4.07 3.66
N ARG A 23 -10.53 -3.56 3.16
CA ARG A 23 -10.48 -2.59 2.04
C ARG A 23 -10.00 -3.22 0.74
N TRP A 24 -9.15 -4.23 0.83
CA TRP A 24 -8.44 -4.81 -0.31
C TRP A 24 -8.52 -6.33 -0.30
N GLU A 25 -8.52 -6.89 -1.50
CA GLU A 25 -8.41 -8.31 -1.75
C GLU A 25 -7.20 -8.59 -2.64
N ILE A 26 -6.37 -9.55 -2.25
CA ILE A 26 -5.25 -10.02 -3.08
C ILE A 26 -5.79 -10.99 -4.13
N VAL A 27 -5.59 -10.66 -5.40
CA VAL A 27 -6.07 -11.45 -6.54
C VAL A 27 -5.00 -12.43 -7.02
N LYS A 28 -3.78 -11.95 -7.25
CA LYS A 28 -2.71 -12.75 -7.88
C LYS A 28 -1.32 -12.28 -7.44
N LYS A 29 -0.38 -13.22 -7.27
CA LYS A 29 1.05 -12.88 -7.10
C LYS A 29 1.64 -12.40 -8.43
N LEU A 30 2.29 -11.24 -8.42
CA LEU A 30 3.07 -10.72 -9.56
C LEU A 30 4.52 -11.16 -9.47
N GLY A 31 5.12 -11.02 -8.29
CA GLY A 31 6.54 -11.30 -8.09
C GLY A 31 6.91 -11.32 -6.61
N GLU A 32 8.17 -11.65 -6.36
CA GLU A 32 8.75 -11.65 -5.02
C GLU A 32 10.21 -11.21 -5.16
N GLY A 33 10.56 -10.17 -4.42
CA GLY A 33 11.94 -9.75 -4.22
C GLY A 33 12.50 -10.38 -2.94
N GLY A 34 13.73 -10.00 -2.57
CA GLY A 34 14.40 -10.58 -1.40
C GLY A 34 13.67 -10.36 -0.06
N PHE A 35 12.81 -9.34 0.03
CA PHE A 35 12.22 -8.90 1.30
C PHE A 35 10.72 -8.57 1.21
N SER A 36 10.16 -8.61 0.01
CA SER A 36 8.74 -8.26 -0.19
C SER A 36 8.13 -9.03 -1.34
N LYS A 37 6.84 -9.27 -1.20
CA LYS A 37 6.02 -9.87 -2.24
C LYS A 37 5.18 -8.78 -2.90
N VAL A 38 5.09 -8.81 -4.23
CA VAL A 38 4.20 -7.92 -4.97
C VAL A 38 3.04 -8.71 -5.54
N THR A 39 1.82 -8.20 -5.37
CA THR A 39 0.59 -8.85 -5.80
C THR A 39 -0.34 -7.86 -6.50
N ILE A 40 -1.16 -8.34 -7.44
CA ILE A 40 -2.35 -7.61 -7.88
C ILE A 40 -3.39 -7.70 -6.77
N GLY A 41 -3.99 -6.58 -6.41
CA GLY A 41 -5.20 -6.57 -5.61
C GLY A 41 -6.32 -5.75 -6.21
N LYS A 42 -7.51 -5.89 -5.62
CA LYS A 42 -8.73 -5.15 -5.96
C LYS A 42 -9.34 -4.56 -4.72
N ARG A 43 -9.95 -3.38 -4.87
CA ARG A 43 -10.71 -2.75 -3.78
C ARG A 43 -11.97 -3.58 -3.49
N ARG A 44 -12.25 -3.82 -2.21
CA ARG A 44 -13.56 -4.31 -1.74
C ARG A 44 -14.56 -3.14 -1.84
N SER A 45 -15.79 -3.42 -2.26
CA SER A 45 -16.82 -2.43 -2.68
C SER A 45 -16.91 -1.17 -1.79
N GLU A 46 -17.16 -0.02 -2.42
CA GLU A 46 -17.15 1.33 -1.83
C GLU A 46 -18.17 1.57 -0.70
N GLU A 47 -19.13 0.68 -0.48
CA GLU A 47 -20.17 0.83 0.55
C GLU A 47 -19.63 0.83 1.99
N ASP A 48 -18.40 0.34 2.23
CA ASP A 48 -17.80 0.24 3.58
C ASP A 48 -16.68 1.26 3.87
N SER A 49 -16.31 2.14 2.94
CA SER A 49 -15.12 3.00 3.10
C SER A 49 -15.48 4.47 3.32
N VAL A 50 -15.33 4.95 4.56
CA VAL A 50 -15.43 6.39 4.92
C VAL A 50 -14.31 7.24 4.28
N TYR A 51 -13.33 6.60 3.64
CA TYR A 51 -12.15 7.21 3.02
C TYR A 51 -12.13 7.03 1.50
N SER A 52 -13.24 7.35 0.83
CA SER A 52 -13.40 7.27 -0.63
C SER A 52 -12.61 8.34 -1.43
N GLY A 53 -11.69 9.08 -0.79
CA GLY A 53 -10.85 10.10 -1.44
C GLY A 53 -9.48 9.65 -1.95
N PHE A 54 -9.05 8.44 -1.57
CA PHE A 54 -7.74 7.86 -1.90
C PHE A 54 -7.92 6.63 -2.80
N GLY A 55 -7.25 6.63 -3.95
CA GLY A 55 -7.42 5.67 -5.05
C GLY A 55 -7.19 6.36 -6.40
N PRO A 56 -7.12 5.60 -7.51
CA PRO A 56 -6.98 6.18 -8.85
C PRO A 56 -8.13 7.18 -9.11
N LYS A 57 -7.79 8.46 -9.27
CA LYS A 57 -8.78 9.52 -9.52
C LYS A 57 -9.09 9.58 -11.01
N GLY A 58 -10.20 8.95 -11.36
CA GLY A 58 -10.89 9.15 -12.63
C GLY A 58 -10.38 8.25 -13.74
N THR A 59 -11.15 7.20 -14.02
CA THR A 59 -11.75 6.95 -15.34
C THR A 59 -12.87 5.92 -15.13
N SER A 60 -13.75 5.84 -16.11
CA SER A 60 -15.01 5.11 -16.14
C SER A 60 -14.92 3.69 -15.57
N VAL A 61 -16.03 3.21 -14.98
CA VAL A 61 -16.22 1.84 -14.48
C VAL A 61 -16.14 0.82 -15.64
N GLU A 62 -14.95 0.60 -16.18
CA GLU A 62 -14.60 -0.55 -16.99
C GLU A 62 -13.78 -1.51 -16.12
N GLN A 63 -14.12 -2.80 -16.20
CA GLN A 63 -13.79 -3.85 -15.22
C GLN A 63 -12.28 -4.14 -14.99
N GLY A 64 -11.38 -3.35 -15.57
CA GLY A 64 -9.92 -3.43 -15.41
C GLY A 64 -9.29 -2.33 -14.53
N GLU A 65 -9.96 -1.20 -14.28
CA GLU A 65 -9.32 -0.01 -13.64
C GLU A 65 -9.31 -0.03 -12.10
N ASN A 66 -9.82 -1.08 -11.47
CA ASN A 66 -9.81 -1.25 -10.00
C ASN A 66 -8.67 -2.16 -9.52
N GLU A 67 -7.74 -2.54 -10.41
CA GLU A 67 -6.56 -3.32 -10.04
C GLU A 67 -5.42 -2.41 -9.61
N VAL A 68 -4.73 -2.84 -8.54
CA VAL A 68 -3.61 -2.12 -7.95
C VAL A 68 -2.45 -3.08 -7.73
N ALA A 69 -1.23 -2.57 -7.75
CA ALA A 69 -0.09 -3.29 -7.21
C ALA A 69 -0.05 -3.14 -5.70
N ILE A 70 0.13 -4.25 -4.99
CA ILE A 70 0.23 -4.29 -3.53
C ILE A 70 1.56 -4.92 -3.17
N LYS A 71 2.45 -4.12 -2.59
CA LYS A 71 3.71 -4.59 -2.02
C LYS A 71 3.47 -4.96 -0.56
N CYS A 72 3.63 -6.24 -0.23
CA CYS A 72 3.49 -6.79 1.11
C CYS A 72 4.89 -6.96 1.71
N ILE A 73 5.16 -6.21 2.79
CA ILE A 73 6.45 -6.19 3.50
C ILE A 73 6.27 -6.85 4.86
N SER A 74 7.11 -7.84 5.17
CA SER A 74 6.98 -8.66 6.37
C SER A 74 7.49 -7.93 7.62
N LYS A 75 6.64 -7.82 8.64
CA LYS A 75 7.06 -7.31 9.96
C LYS A 75 7.99 -8.27 10.69
N GLU A 76 7.93 -9.55 10.37
CA GLU A 76 8.87 -10.53 10.91
C GLU A 76 10.27 -10.32 10.34
N ASP A 77 10.39 -10.07 9.04
CA ASP A 77 11.68 -9.80 8.40
C ASP A 77 12.30 -8.49 8.90
N MET A 78 11.46 -7.49 9.18
CA MET A 78 11.90 -6.26 9.86
C MET A 78 12.43 -6.53 11.28
N ARG A 79 11.74 -7.36 12.07
CA ARG A 79 12.18 -7.72 13.43
C ARG A 79 13.47 -8.54 13.43
N ASN A 80 13.67 -9.37 12.41
CA ASN A 80 14.85 -10.22 12.24
C ASN A 80 16.05 -9.46 11.62
N GLY A 81 15.87 -8.19 11.24
CA GLY A 81 16.92 -7.35 10.67
C GLY A 81 17.23 -7.62 9.20
N SER A 82 16.45 -8.48 8.53
CA SER A 82 16.50 -8.69 7.08
C SER A 82 15.98 -7.46 6.33
N GLU A 83 15.10 -6.70 6.96
CA GLU A 83 14.62 -5.40 6.51
C GLU A 83 14.59 -4.43 7.70
N SER A 84 14.49 -3.13 7.44
CA SER A 84 14.47 -2.11 8.49
C SER A 84 13.23 -1.24 8.33
N GLU A 85 12.56 -0.95 9.44
CA GLU A 85 11.40 -0.07 9.49
C GLU A 85 11.72 1.32 8.92
N GLU A 86 12.96 1.80 9.12
CA GLU A 86 13.47 3.04 8.56
C GLU A 86 13.60 2.99 7.03
N LEU A 87 14.02 1.86 6.45
CA LEU A 87 14.09 1.70 5.00
C LEU A 87 12.68 1.70 4.38
N VAL A 88 11.74 1.00 5.01
CA VAL A 88 10.33 0.98 4.59
C VAL A 88 9.72 2.39 4.68
N ALA A 89 9.92 3.08 5.80
CA ALA A 89 9.46 4.45 5.98
C ALA A 89 10.08 5.40 4.94
N ARG A 90 11.36 5.23 4.60
CA ARG A 90 12.02 6.03 3.56
C ARG A 90 11.45 5.77 2.17
N GLU A 91 11.14 4.52 1.83
CA GLU A 91 10.50 4.17 0.58
C GLU A 91 9.13 4.85 0.46
N ILE A 92 8.30 4.74 1.50
CA ILE A 92 6.99 5.39 1.57
C ILE A 92 7.12 6.91 1.41
N GLN A 93 8.03 7.54 2.14
CA GLN A 93 8.25 8.99 2.06
C GLN A 93 8.66 9.43 0.65
N THR A 94 9.45 8.61 -0.05
CA THR A 94 9.87 8.89 -1.43
C THR A 94 8.66 8.92 -2.36
N PHE A 95 7.79 7.92 -2.29
CA PHE A 95 6.54 7.92 -3.04
C PHE A 95 5.63 9.10 -2.70
N VAL A 96 5.46 9.42 -1.41
CA VAL A 96 4.65 10.56 -0.95
C VAL A 96 5.18 11.90 -1.49
N THR A 97 6.50 12.05 -1.55
CA THR A 97 7.13 13.33 -1.93
C THR A 97 7.23 13.50 -3.45
N VAL A 98 7.43 12.40 -4.17
CA VAL A 98 7.82 12.43 -5.59
C VAL A 98 6.72 11.88 -6.51
N GLY A 99 5.82 11.04 -6.01
CA GLY A 99 4.77 10.40 -6.83
C GLY A 99 3.60 11.32 -7.19
N ASP A 100 3.38 12.40 -6.43
CA ASP A 100 2.21 13.25 -6.62
C ASP A 100 2.32 14.15 -7.85
N GLY A 101 1.51 13.84 -8.86
CA GLY A 101 1.33 14.69 -10.04
C GLY A 101 2.38 14.49 -11.14
N PHE A 102 3.23 13.47 -11.04
CA PHE A 102 4.25 13.18 -12.05
C PHE A 102 3.86 11.97 -12.92
N PRO A 103 3.75 12.13 -14.25
CA PRO A 103 3.16 11.12 -15.13
C PRO A 103 4.04 9.88 -15.38
N TYR A 104 5.30 9.89 -14.91
CA TYR A 104 6.27 8.81 -15.16
C TYR A 104 6.72 8.11 -13.88
N ILE A 105 6.00 8.35 -12.78
CA ILE A 105 6.32 7.81 -11.46
C ILE A 105 5.05 7.16 -10.94
N ALA A 106 5.15 5.87 -10.61
CA ALA A 106 4.03 5.12 -10.07
C ALA A 106 3.49 5.80 -8.81
N GLN A 107 2.16 5.93 -8.73
CA GLN A 107 1.52 6.60 -7.59
C GLN A 107 1.34 5.64 -6.42
N LEU A 108 1.56 6.15 -5.20
CA LEU A 108 1.18 5.49 -3.96
C LEU A 108 -0.20 6.00 -3.53
N TYR A 109 -1.17 5.10 -3.49
CA TYR A 109 -2.55 5.40 -3.12
C TYR A 109 -2.76 5.32 -1.61
N GLU A 110 -2.29 4.25 -0.98
CA GLU A 110 -2.62 3.93 0.41
C GLU A 110 -1.51 3.09 1.07
N VAL A 111 -1.30 3.30 2.36
CA VAL A 111 -0.48 2.46 3.22
C VAL A 111 -1.33 1.89 4.35
N CYS A 112 -1.37 0.57 4.48
CA CYS A 112 -2.06 -0.12 5.56
C CYS A 112 -1.07 -0.99 6.36
N GLU A 113 -1.46 -1.37 7.56
CA GLU A 113 -0.71 -2.32 8.37
C GLU A 113 -1.64 -3.33 9.04
N ASP A 114 -1.20 -4.58 9.12
CA ASP A 114 -1.75 -5.55 10.07
C ASP A 114 -0.65 -6.07 11.01
N GLU A 115 -0.92 -7.16 11.73
CA GLU A 115 0.04 -7.74 12.68
C GLU A 115 1.27 -8.36 12.01
N LYS A 116 1.14 -8.77 10.74
CA LYS A 116 2.14 -9.51 9.99
C LYS A 116 2.82 -8.68 8.91
N PHE A 117 2.11 -7.73 8.31
CA PHE A 117 2.59 -7.03 7.13
C PHE A 117 2.33 -5.52 7.19
N VAL A 118 3.16 -4.82 6.44
CA VAL A 118 2.91 -3.47 5.94
C VAL A 118 2.53 -3.62 4.47
N TYR A 119 1.48 -2.93 4.04
CA TYR A 119 0.96 -2.98 2.67
C TYR A 119 1.09 -1.60 2.04
N LEU A 120 1.81 -1.52 0.92
CA LEU A 120 1.84 -0.33 0.07
C LEU A 120 0.96 -0.61 -1.15
N VAL A 121 -0.11 0.16 -1.30
CA VAL A 121 -1.07 0.08 -2.40
C VAL A 121 -0.73 1.14 -3.44
N MET A 122 -0.42 0.70 -4.65
CA MET A 122 0.18 1.52 -5.70
C MET A 122 -0.51 1.29 -7.05
N GLU A 123 -0.22 2.18 -8.00
CA GLU A 123 -0.52 2.00 -9.43
C GLU A 123 0.01 0.65 -9.94
N LEU A 124 -0.80 -0.06 -10.75
CA LEU A 124 -0.46 -1.35 -11.34
C LEU A 124 0.36 -1.20 -12.62
#